data_AF-A0A7Y8NWF7-F1
#
_entry.id   AF-A0A7Y8NWF7-F1
#
_cell.length_a   1.000
_cell.length_b   1.000
_cell.length_c   1.000
_cell.angle_alpha   90.00
_cell.angle_beta   90.00
_cell.angle_gamma   90.00
#
_symmetry.space_group_name_H-M   'P 1'
#
loop_
_entity.id
_entity.type
_entity.pdbx_description
1 polymer ?
#
loop_
_entity_poly.entity_id
_entity_poly.type
_entity_poly.pdbx_seq_one_letter_code
_entity_poly.pdbx_strand_id
1 'polypeptide(L)'
;MKTRLILFIAVQLFIINNLGSQNLKESLGGIKTNLQIYSDSVDLKASDQFIILRTEKKTHTDELARFSWAYAYQSYHLEFVTKLNLKVELFKKEAGKDNDSKLELTFYDSNNNVLTTTTLPYEYVDVFTNTTSKGSPNFYSIDLIDIPIVLLDKTAKISMIKLNAKRL
;
A
#
# COMPACT_ATOMS: atom_id res chain seq x y z
N MET A 1 -44.91 -30.12 1.31
CA MET A 1 -44.51 -29.10 0.30
C MET A 1 -44.34 -27.70 0.88
N LYS A 2 -45.26 -27.19 1.71
CA LYS A 2 -45.19 -25.82 2.25
C LYS A 2 -43.91 -25.49 3.05
N THR A 3 -43.41 -26.43 3.86
CA THR A 3 -42.17 -26.26 4.66
C THR A 3 -40.90 -26.14 3.81
N ARG A 4 -40.83 -26.84 2.67
CA ARG A 4 -39.69 -26.72 1.74
C ARG A 4 -39.67 -25.37 1.03
N LEU A 5 -40.85 -24.83 0.71
CA LEU A 5 -41.00 -23.51 0.09
C LEU A 5 -40.56 -22.38 1.05
N ILE A 6 -40.94 -22.47 2.32
CA ILE A 6 -40.56 -21.50 3.36
C ILE A 6 -39.03 -21.50 3.57
N LEU A 7 -38.40 -22.68 3.61
CA LEU A 7 -36.95 -22.80 3.74
C LEU A 7 -36.21 -22.17 2.54
N PHE A 8 -36.73 -22.38 1.33
CA PHE A 8 -36.14 -21.82 0.11
C PHE A 8 -36.21 -20.29 0.09
N ILE A 9 -37.33 -19.72 0.51
CA ILE A 9 -37.52 -18.27 0.64
C ILE A 9 -36.60 -17.70 1.73
N ALA A 10 -36.47 -18.38 2.87
CA ALA A 10 -35.58 -17.96 3.96
C ALA A 10 -34.10 -17.94 3.53
N VAL A 11 -33.65 -18.95 2.78
CA VAL A 11 -32.28 -19.01 2.24
C VAL A 11 -32.05 -17.90 1.22
N GLN A 12 -33.00 -17.63 0.32
CA GLN A 12 -32.86 -16.53 -0.63
C GLN A 12 -32.80 -15.16 0.06
N LEU A 13 -33.66 -14.90 1.05
CA LEU A 13 -33.61 -13.66 1.83
C LEU A 13 -32.28 -13.49 2.58
N PHE A 14 -31.64 -14.59 3.01
CA PHE A 14 -30.32 -14.57 3.65
C PHE A 14 -29.20 -14.24 2.65
N ILE A 15 -29.30 -14.71 1.40
CA ILE A 15 -28.34 -14.42 0.33
C ILE A 15 -28.48 -12.95 -0.13
N ILE A 16 -29.72 -12.44 -0.25
CA ILE A 16 -30.00 -11.05 -0.68
C ILE A 16 -29.53 -10.04 0.38
N ASN A 17 -29.60 -10.37 1.68
CA ASN A 17 -29.06 -9.51 2.73
C ASN A 17 -27.52 -9.50 2.79
N ASN A 18 -26.83 -10.46 2.15
CA ASN A 18 -25.37 -10.43 1.96
C ASN A 18 -24.96 -9.73 0.66
N LEU A 19 -25.91 -9.34 -0.20
CA LEU A 19 -25.65 -8.52 -1.41
C LEU A 19 -25.56 -7.01 -1.08
N GLY A 20 -25.67 -6.64 0.19
CA GLY A 20 -25.66 -5.27 0.67
C GLY A 20 -24.27 -4.75 0.99
N SER A 21 -23.86 -3.70 0.27
CA SER A 21 -22.56 -3.01 0.30
C SER A 21 -21.49 -3.70 -0.52
N GLN A 22 -21.50 -3.45 -1.84
CA GLN A 22 -20.23 -3.31 -2.56
C GLN A 22 -19.39 -2.39 -1.69
N ASN A 23 -18.34 -2.93 -1.06
CA ASN A 23 -17.51 -2.10 -0.21
C ASN A 23 -16.96 -0.97 -1.09
N LEU A 24 -16.83 0.25 -0.55
CA LEU A 24 -16.39 1.43 -1.31
C LEU A 24 -15.15 1.11 -2.17
N LYS A 25 -14.27 0.27 -1.64
CA LYS A 25 -13.09 -0.25 -2.32
C LYS A 25 -13.40 -1.05 -3.59
N GLU A 26 -14.32 -2.02 -3.58
CA GLU A 26 -14.73 -2.80 -4.76
C GLU A 26 -15.37 -1.91 -5.82
N SER A 27 -16.16 -0.91 -5.40
CA SER A 27 -16.75 0.08 -6.32
C SER A 27 -15.67 0.96 -6.97
N LEU A 28 -14.56 1.21 -6.29
CA LEU A 28 -13.40 1.97 -6.79
C LEU A 28 -12.33 1.09 -7.45
N GLY A 29 -12.58 -0.20 -7.69
CA GLY A 29 -11.64 -1.10 -8.36
C GLY A 29 -10.47 -1.57 -7.49
N GLY A 30 -10.57 -1.45 -6.16
CA GLY A 30 -9.57 -1.94 -5.23
C GLY A 30 -9.66 -3.46 -4.99
N ILE A 31 -8.52 -4.14 -5.07
CA ILE A 31 -8.37 -5.59 -4.90
C ILE A 31 -7.84 -5.87 -3.49
N LYS A 32 -8.52 -6.75 -2.74
CA LYS A 32 -8.02 -7.19 -1.43
C LYS A 32 -6.78 -8.06 -1.59
N THR A 33 -5.75 -7.78 -0.81
CA THR A 33 -4.53 -8.57 -0.77
C THR A 33 -4.40 -9.23 0.58
N ASN A 34 -3.63 -10.34 0.60
CA ASN A 34 -3.24 -11.04 1.82
C ASN A 34 -1.71 -11.12 1.89
N LEU A 35 -1.04 -10.04 1.47
CA LEU A 35 0.41 -9.99 1.48
C LEU A 35 0.92 -9.99 2.92
N GLN A 36 2.02 -10.69 3.13
CA GLN A 36 2.78 -10.56 4.37
C GLN A 36 3.62 -9.28 4.28
N ILE A 37 3.31 -8.29 5.11
CA ILE A 37 4.03 -7.01 5.11
C ILE A 37 4.98 -6.98 6.30
N TYR A 38 6.27 -6.89 5.99
CA TYR A 38 7.36 -6.87 6.96
C TYR A 38 8.10 -5.55 6.91
N SER A 39 8.75 -5.21 8.01
CA SER A 39 9.84 -4.25 8.00
C SER A 39 11.10 -4.92 8.52
N ASP A 40 12.05 -5.14 7.60
CA ASP A 40 13.21 -6.01 7.83
C ASP A 40 12.75 -7.41 8.28
N SER A 41 13.00 -7.78 9.54
CA SER A 41 12.65 -9.07 10.14
C SER A 41 11.33 -9.06 10.93
N VAL A 42 10.69 -7.88 11.07
CA VAL A 42 9.49 -7.70 11.89
C VAL A 42 8.24 -7.76 11.03
N ASP A 43 7.32 -8.69 11.35
CA ASP A 43 5.98 -8.71 10.77
C ASP A 43 5.19 -7.49 11.27
N LEU A 44 4.74 -6.63 10.35
CA LEU A 44 3.96 -5.44 10.68
C LEU A 44 2.52 -5.75 11.08
N LYS A 45 2.06 -6.99 10.93
CA LYS A 45 0.68 -7.43 11.19
C LYS A 45 -0.32 -6.52 10.49
N ALA A 46 -0.06 -6.24 9.21
CA ALA A 46 -0.84 -5.31 8.43
C ALA A 46 -2.30 -5.77 8.28
N SER A 47 -3.25 -4.90 8.60
CA SER A 47 -4.69 -5.10 8.38
C SER A 47 -5.18 -4.25 7.21
N ASP A 48 -6.40 -4.55 6.75
CA ASP A 48 -7.12 -3.76 5.75
C ASP A 48 -6.28 -3.49 4.50
N GLN A 49 -5.63 -4.54 4.00
CA GLN A 49 -4.68 -4.45 2.89
C GLN A 49 -5.37 -4.51 1.52
N PHE A 50 -4.96 -3.62 0.61
CA PHE A 50 -5.44 -3.64 -0.76
C PHE A 50 -4.50 -2.98 -1.75
N ILE A 51 -4.65 -3.39 -3.01
CA ILE A 51 -4.10 -2.68 -4.16
C ILE A 51 -5.24 -1.95 -4.84
N ILE A 52 -5.11 -0.65 -5.09
CA ILE A 52 -6.12 0.15 -5.78
C ILE A 52 -5.50 0.97 -6.91
N LEU A 53 -6.16 1.03 -8.06
CA LEU A 53 -5.75 1.90 -9.15
C LEU A 53 -6.23 3.32 -8.86
N ARG A 54 -5.31 4.28 -8.86
CA ARG A 54 -5.61 5.69 -8.63
C ARG A 54 -5.13 6.54 -9.79
N THR A 55 -5.79 7.68 -9.98
CA THR A 55 -5.29 8.74 -10.86
C THR A 55 -4.56 9.74 -10.00
N GLU A 56 -3.27 9.87 -10.21
CA GLU A 56 -2.41 10.77 -9.49
C GLU A 56 -2.24 12.06 -10.28
N LYS A 57 -2.29 13.19 -9.57
CA LYS A 57 -2.03 14.51 -10.13
C LYS A 57 -0.96 15.16 -9.27
N LYS A 58 0.24 15.29 -9.81
CA LYS A 58 1.31 16.07 -9.18
C LYS A 58 1.43 17.42 -9.85
N THR A 59 1.41 18.46 -9.02
CA THR A 59 1.64 19.85 -9.43
C THR A 59 2.89 20.32 -8.73
N HIS A 60 3.86 20.82 -9.49
CA HIS A 60 5.03 21.46 -8.93
C HIS A 60 5.00 22.93 -9.31
N THR A 61 5.12 23.79 -8.31
CA THR A 61 5.18 25.24 -8.48
C THR A 61 6.46 25.71 -7.81
N ASP A 62 7.36 26.26 -8.61
CA ASP A 62 8.51 27.00 -8.08
C ASP A 62 8.11 28.47 -8.00
N GLU A 63 7.83 28.95 -6.79
CA GLU A 63 7.42 30.34 -6.55
C GLU A 63 8.54 31.35 -6.87
N LEU A 64 9.81 30.93 -6.84
CA LEU A 64 10.96 31.77 -7.16
C LEU A 64 11.19 31.85 -8.67
N ALA A 65 11.07 30.72 -9.38
CA ALA A 65 11.32 30.63 -10.81
C ALA A 65 10.10 30.99 -11.70
N ARG A 66 8.91 31.19 -11.10
CA ARG A 66 7.63 31.49 -11.81
C ARG A 66 7.28 30.47 -12.90
N PHE A 67 7.67 29.23 -12.71
CA PHE A 67 7.32 28.13 -13.60
C PHE A 67 6.49 27.11 -12.82
N SER A 68 5.46 26.58 -13.49
CA SER A 68 4.61 25.52 -12.97
C SER A 68 4.50 24.43 -14.02
N TRP A 69 4.57 23.19 -13.56
CA TRP A 69 4.29 22.03 -14.39
C TRP A 69 3.43 21.04 -13.63
N ALA A 70 2.62 20.32 -14.39
CA ALA A 70 1.73 19.31 -13.86
C ALA A 70 1.78 18.09 -14.76
N TYR A 71 1.66 16.92 -14.15
CA TYR A 71 1.51 15.66 -14.84
C TYR A 71 0.45 14.85 -14.12
N ALA A 72 -0.27 14.07 -14.90
CA ALA A 72 -1.26 13.13 -14.41
C ALA A 72 -0.90 11.75 -14.95
N TYR A 73 -0.97 10.75 -14.08
CA TYR A 73 -0.74 9.35 -14.44
C TYR A 73 -1.67 8.46 -13.63
N GLN A 74 -1.78 7.21 -14.05
CA GLN A 74 -2.46 6.20 -13.28
C GLN A 74 -1.42 5.26 -12.68
N SER A 75 -1.56 4.94 -11.41
CA SER A 75 -0.69 3.99 -10.73
C SER A 75 -1.46 3.18 -9.70
N TYR A 76 -0.90 2.01 -9.39
CA TYR A 76 -1.41 1.14 -8.35
C TYR A 76 -0.85 1.59 -7.00
N HIS A 77 -1.71 1.68 -6.00
CA HIS A 77 -1.30 1.98 -4.63
C HIS A 77 -1.47 0.74 -3.76
N LEU A 78 -0.44 0.37 -3.01
CA LEU A 78 -0.56 -0.55 -1.89
C LEU A 78 -0.97 0.25 -0.66
N GLU A 79 -2.16 -0.04 -0.15
CA GLU A 79 -2.69 0.57 1.06
C GLU A 79 -2.85 -0.48 2.16
N PHE A 80 -2.42 -0.14 3.37
CA PHE A 80 -2.55 -1.02 4.54
C PHE A 80 -2.47 -0.25 5.85
N VAL A 81 -2.95 -0.88 6.92
CA VAL A 81 -2.95 -0.32 8.27
C VAL A 81 -2.05 -1.16 9.17
N THR A 82 -1.21 -0.51 9.97
CA THR A 82 -0.42 -1.18 11.01
C THR A 82 -0.29 -0.31 12.25
N LYS A 83 -0.03 -0.93 13.41
CA LYS A 83 0.33 -0.25 14.67
C LYS A 83 1.84 -0.16 14.88
N LEU A 84 2.62 -0.77 14.00
CA LEU A 84 4.08 -0.82 14.06
C LEU A 84 4.65 0.21 13.08
N ASN A 85 5.86 0.67 13.37
CA ASN A 85 6.58 1.61 12.51
C ASN A 85 7.55 0.84 11.61
N LEU A 86 7.78 1.37 10.41
CA LEU A 86 8.87 0.90 9.57
C LEU A 86 10.22 1.14 10.24
N LYS A 87 11.11 0.17 10.14
CA LYS A 87 12.53 0.31 10.46
C LYS A 87 13.12 1.41 9.60
N VAL A 88 13.93 2.26 10.24
CA VAL A 88 14.67 3.33 9.59
C VAL A 88 16.15 2.98 9.63
N GLU A 89 16.78 2.95 8.47
CA GLU A 89 18.22 2.78 8.34
C GLU A 89 18.87 4.01 7.73
N LEU A 90 20.14 4.22 8.05
CA LEU A 90 20.91 5.34 7.54
C LEU A 90 21.82 4.87 6.42
N PHE A 91 21.86 5.61 5.32
CA PHE A 91 22.80 5.38 4.22
C PHE A 91 23.68 6.60 3.98
N LYS A 92 24.86 6.38 3.38
CA LYS A 92 25.76 7.46 3.00
C LYS A 92 25.25 8.10 1.70
N LYS A 93 24.84 9.36 1.76
CA LYS A 93 24.31 10.09 0.59
C LYS A 93 25.43 10.41 -0.40
N GLU A 94 25.24 10.04 -1.67
CA GLU A 94 26.06 10.55 -2.78
C GLU A 94 25.40 11.79 -3.41
N ALA A 95 26.10 12.92 -3.39
CA ALA A 95 25.61 14.18 -3.94
C ALA A 95 25.26 14.03 -5.44
N GLY A 96 24.07 14.48 -5.83
CA GLY A 96 23.59 14.43 -7.21
C GLY A 96 23.04 13.07 -7.67
N LYS A 97 23.10 12.02 -6.83
CA LYS A 97 22.54 10.70 -7.15
C LYS A 97 21.43 10.26 -6.20
N ASP A 98 21.44 10.75 -4.97
CA ASP A 98 20.53 10.27 -3.93
C ASP A 98 19.56 11.33 -3.40
N ASN A 99 18.29 10.95 -3.32
CA ASN A 99 17.27 11.63 -2.55
C ASN A 99 17.56 11.52 -1.04
N ASP A 100 17.06 12.47 -0.24
CA ASP A 100 17.27 12.47 1.23
C ASP A 100 16.61 11.28 1.93
N SER A 101 15.55 10.73 1.35
CA SER A 101 14.85 9.57 1.86
C SER A 101 14.30 8.70 0.72
N LYS A 102 14.35 7.38 0.95
CA LYS A 102 13.86 6.37 0.01
C LYS A 102 13.16 5.26 0.81
N LEU A 103 12.24 4.54 0.17
CA LEU A 103 11.68 3.29 0.67
C LEU A 103 12.29 2.15 -0.12
N GLU A 104 13.02 1.25 0.54
CA GLU A 104 13.43 -0.01 -0.06
C GLU A 104 12.30 -1.04 0.09
N LEU A 105 12.00 -1.72 -1.00
CA LEU A 105 11.01 -2.79 -1.10
C LEU A 105 11.67 -4.06 -1.59
N THR A 106 11.61 -5.13 -0.81
CA THR A 106 12.02 -6.47 -1.24
C THR A 106 10.80 -7.38 -1.35
N PHE A 107 10.59 -7.93 -2.54
CA PHE A 107 9.46 -8.81 -2.87
C PHE A 107 9.91 -10.27 -2.79
N TYR A 108 9.09 -11.12 -2.17
CA TYR A 108 9.37 -12.54 -2.02
C TYR A 108 8.20 -13.40 -2.52
N ASP A 109 8.54 -14.57 -3.05
CA ASP A 109 7.56 -15.61 -3.37
C ASP A 109 7.05 -16.33 -2.09
N SER A 110 6.13 -17.28 -2.26
CA SER A 110 5.58 -18.09 -1.17
C SER A 110 6.60 -19.01 -0.48
N ASN A 111 7.75 -19.26 -1.11
CA ASN A 111 8.83 -20.08 -0.59
C ASN A 111 9.92 -19.25 0.11
N ASN A 112 9.68 -17.95 0.31
CA ASN A 112 10.64 -16.97 0.84
C ASN A 112 11.85 -16.70 -0.06
N ASN A 113 11.80 -17.04 -1.36
CA ASN A 113 12.84 -16.61 -2.29
C ASN A 113 12.63 -15.15 -2.66
N VAL A 114 13.72 -14.39 -2.76
CA VAL A 114 13.67 -13.00 -3.25
C VAL A 114 13.32 -13.03 -4.74
N LEU A 115 12.25 -12.34 -5.12
CA LEU A 115 11.89 -12.07 -6.50
C LEU A 115 12.68 -10.88 -7.03
N THR A 116 12.69 -9.77 -6.26
CA THR A 116 13.49 -8.58 -6.57
C THR A 116 13.54 -7.62 -5.36
N THR A 117 14.49 -6.69 -5.41
CA THR A 117 14.58 -5.54 -4.51
C THR A 117 14.62 -4.27 -5.35
N THR A 118 13.85 -3.26 -4.95
CA THR A 118 13.83 -1.95 -5.60
C THR A 118 13.69 -0.84 -4.56
N THR A 119 13.96 0.38 -4.98
CA THR A 119 13.83 1.57 -4.12
C THR A 119 12.90 2.57 -4.75
N LEU A 120 11.98 3.12 -3.96
CA LEU A 120 11.10 4.20 -4.35
C LEU A 120 11.52 5.50 -3.64
N PRO A 121 11.41 6.67 -4.27
CA PRO A 121 11.43 7.95 -3.57
C PRO A 121 10.42 7.95 -2.42
N TYR A 122 10.81 8.45 -1.25
CA TYR A 122 9.88 8.44 -0.10
C TYR A 122 8.69 9.40 -0.27
N GLU A 123 8.74 10.32 -1.24
CA GLU A 123 7.61 11.15 -1.65
C GLU A 123 6.46 10.36 -2.31
N TYR A 124 6.65 9.06 -2.57
CA TYR A 124 5.61 8.15 -3.04
C TYR A 124 4.91 7.41 -1.89
N VAL A 125 5.27 7.74 -0.64
CA VAL A 125 4.75 7.11 0.57
C VAL A 125 3.98 8.14 1.39
N ASP A 126 2.66 8.00 1.40
CA ASP A 126 1.81 8.74 2.31
C ASP A 126 1.61 7.94 3.60
N VAL A 127 1.78 8.62 4.73
CA VAL A 127 1.53 8.04 6.06
C VAL A 127 0.61 8.97 6.83
N PHE A 128 -0.58 8.48 7.16
CA PHE A 128 -1.49 9.16 8.06
C PHE A 128 -1.45 8.46 9.41
N THR A 129 -1.24 9.23 10.48
CA THR A 129 -1.24 8.70 11.84
C THR A 129 -2.27 9.46 12.65
N ASN A 130 -3.14 8.74 13.35
CA ASN A 130 -4.05 9.35 14.32
C ASN A 130 -3.77 8.80 15.72
N THR A 131 -3.26 9.66 16.60
CA THR A 131 -2.93 9.29 17.97
C THR A 131 -4.20 9.09 18.78
N THR A 132 -4.51 7.86 19.16
CA THR A 132 -5.66 7.56 20.05
C THR A 132 -5.20 6.98 21.38
N SER A 133 -6.07 7.02 22.39
CA SER A 133 -5.82 6.38 23.69
C SER A 133 -5.67 4.85 23.62
N LYS A 134 -6.02 4.23 22.49
CA LYS A 134 -5.89 2.78 22.22
C LYS A 134 -4.71 2.43 21.30
N GLY A 135 -3.84 3.40 21.04
CA GLY A 135 -2.70 3.31 20.12
C GLY A 135 -2.88 4.19 18.87
N SER A 136 -1.80 4.34 18.12
CA SER A 136 -1.75 5.18 16.92
C SER A 136 -1.62 4.29 15.69
N PRO A 137 -2.72 3.89 15.03
CA PRO A 137 -2.60 3.22 13.75
C PRO A 137 -1.97 4.16 12.72
N ASN A 138 -1.04 3.61 11.96
CA ASN A 138 -0.48 4.20 10.76
C ASN A 138 -1.22 3.64 9.55
N PHE A 139 -1.75 4.53 8.73
CA PHE A 139 -2.36 4.23 7.44
C PHE A 139 -1.34 4.57 6.36
N TYR A 140 -0.81 3.54 5.71
CA TYR A 140 0.15 3.68 4.62
C TYR A 140 -0.59 3.64 3.28
N SER A 141 -0.22 4.54 2.37
CA SER A 141 -0.51 4.44 0.94
C SER A 141 0.81 4.60 0.19
N ILE A 142 1.21 3.57 -0.54
CA ILE A 142 2.48 3.53 -1.29
C ILE A 142 2.14 3.47 -2.77
N ASP A 143 2.50 4.51 -3.52
CA ASP A 143 2.44 4.50 -4.97
C ASP A 143 3.46 3.48 -5.51
N LEU A 144 2.97 2.45 -6.19
CA LEU A 144 3.74 1.38 -6.81
C LEU A 144 4.10 1.72 -8.26
N ILE A 145 4.30 2.99 -8.57
CA ILE A 145 4.79 3.42 -9.88
C ILE A 145 6.01 2.60 -10.30
N ASP A 146 6.03 2.19 -11.57
CA ASP A 146 7.03 1.32 -12.19
C ASP A 146 7.17 -0.09 -11.59
N ILE A 147 6.31 -0.50 -10.66
CA ILE A 147 6.25 -1.88 -10.17
C ILE A 147 5.29 -2.70 -11.07
N PRO A 148 5.77 -3.73 -11.79
CA PRO A 148 4.92 -4.50 -12.68
C PRO A 148 3.86 -5.30 -11.91
N ILE A 149 2.62 -5.31 -12.39
CA ILE A 149 1.53 -6.09 -11.77
C ILE A 149 1.86 -7.59 -11.69
N VAL A 150 2.58 -8.13 -12.68
CA VAL A 150 3.03 -9.54 -12.70
C VAL A 150 3.98 -9.86 -11.55
N LEU A 151 4.74 -8.89 -11.05
CA LEU A 151 5.55 -9.06 -9.84
C LEU A 151 4.65 -9.16 -8.61
N LEU A 152 3.64 -8.29 -8.50
CA LEU A 152 2.68 -8.28 -7.40
C LEU A 152 1.89 -9.60 -7.33
N ASP A 153 1.46 -10.14 -8.47
CA ASP A 153 0.77 -11.43 -8.56
C ASP A 153 1.60 -12.62 -8.04
N LYS A 154 2.92 -12.56 -8.19
CA LYS A 154 3.85 -13.60 -7.72
C LYS A 154 4.30 -13.39 -6.28
N THR A 155 4.01 -12.23 -5.71
CA THR A 155 4.50 -11.84 -4.39
C THR A 155 3.59 -12.42 -3.30
N ALA A 156 4.19 -13.10 -2.33
CA ALA A 156 3.52 -13.50 -1.10
C ALA A 156 3.88 -12.58 0.07
N LYS A 157 5.09 -12.00 0.05
CA LYS A 157 5.63 -11.16 1.13
C LYS A 157 6.39 -9.95 0.57
N ILE A 158 6.22 -8.80 1.21
CA ILE A 158 6.99 -7.58 0.95
C ILE A 158 7.70 -7.17 2.24
N SER A 159 9.01 -7.02 2.21
CA SER A 159 9.77 -6.39 3.30
C SER A 159 10.14 -4.96 2.94
N MET A 160 10.01 -4.05 3.91
CA MET A 160 10.13 -2.62 3.70
C MET A 160 11.12 -1.99 4.69
N ILE A 161 12.03 -1.15 4.20
CA ILE A 161 12.95 -0.38 5.05
C ILE A 161 12.93 1.07 4.58
N LYS A 162 12.72 2.00 5.51
CA LYS A 162 12.91 3.43 5.22
C LYS A 162 14.39 3.74 5.29
N LEU A 163 14.96 4.23 4.20
CA LEU A 163 16.34 4.67 4.13
C LEU A 163 16.38 6.19 4.24
N ASN A 164 17.15 6.71 5.19
CA ASN A 164 17.40 8.14 5.35
C ASN A 164 18.88 8.45 5.12
N ALA A 165 19.15 9.56 4.45
CA ALA A 165 20.50 10.06 4.28
C ALA A 165 21.11 10.39 5.64
N LYS A 166 22.31 9.86 5.91
CA LYS A 166 23.12 10.30 7.05
C LYS A 166 23.57 11.74 6.79
N ARG A 167 23.13 12.68 7.62
CA ARG A 167 23.70 14.02 7.65
C ARG A 167 25.14 13.89 8.18
N LEU A 168 26.11 14.30 7.35
CA LEU A 168 27.53 14.39 7.72
C LEU A 168 27.78 15.66 8.53
#